data_AF-A0A972C1U7-F1
#
_entry.id   AF-A0A972C1U7-F1
#
_cell.length_a   1.000
_cell.length_b   1.000
_cell.length_c   1.000
_cell.angle_alpha   90.00
_cell.angle_beta   90.00
_cell.angle_gamma   90.00
#
_symmetry.space_group_name_H-M   'P 1'
#
loop_
_entity.id
_entity.type
_entity.pdbx_description
1 polymer ?
#
loop_
_entity_poly.entity_id
_entity_poly.type
_entity_poly.pdbx_seq_one_letter_code
_entity_poly.pdbx_strand_id
1 'polypeptide(L)'
;MARHKLLLFVLAAVAAVVTLMFIPKPEQELIYTNKEYGFTFRLPESWRGYAIITSRWEGSPVGGSEIVETGPLISIRHPRWSSNRPRQDIPIMVFTTTQWEALQQEQFHIGAAPIGPRELGRNQRYVFALPARYNFAFPEGYEEVEQIIESNPLRPLD
;
A
#
# COMPACT_ATOMS: atom_id res chain seq x y z
N MET A 1 31.06 -41.29 44.93
CA MET A 1 30.83 -41.17 43.47
C MET A 1 29.37 -40.76 43.26
N ALA A 2 29.11 -39.76 42.39
CA ALA A 2 27.78 -39.37 41.87
C ALA A 2 26.76 -38.60 42.77
N ARG A 3 27.02 -37.35 43.16
CA ARG A 3 25.94 -36.41 43.60
C ARG A 3 26.11 -34.94 43.19
N HIS A 4 26.86 -34.63 42.12
CA HIS A 4 27.07 -33.24 41.68
C HIS A 4 26.87 -32.99 40.17
N LYS A 5 26.26 -33.93 39.44
CA LYS A 5 25.97 -33.74 38.00
C LYS A 5 24.50 -33.51 37.65
N LEU A 6 23.58 -33.54 38.62
CA LEU A 6 22.14 -33.47 38.34
C LEU A 6 21.55 -32.04 38.35
N LEU A 7 22.23 -31.06 38.93
CA LEU A 7 21.67 -29.69 39.07
C LEU A 7 22.01 -28.75 37.89
N LEU A 8 22.92 -29.12 36.99
CA LEU A 8 23.26 -28.31 35.81
C LEU A 8 22.42 -28.65 34.57
N PHE A 9 21.72 -29.78 34.54
CA PHE A 9 20.90 -30.17 33.39
C PHE A 9 19.50 -29.53 33.38
N VAL A 10 18.97 -29.16 34.55
CA VAL A 10 17.62 -28.57 34.65
C VAL A 10 17.61 -27.10 34.22
N LEU A 11 18.65 -26.32 34.53
CA LEU A 11 18.73 -24.90 34.14
C LEU A 11 18.87 -24.71 32.61
N ALA A 12 19.67 -25.56 31.95
CA ALA A 12 19.87 -25.50 30.50
C ALA A 12 18.60 -25.86 29.72
N ALA A 13 17.82 -26.84 30.21
CA ALA A 13 16.56 -27.24 29.58
C ALA A 13 15.48 -26.14 29.67
N VAL A 14 15.38 -25.43 30.80
CA VAL A 14 14.43 -24.32 30.97
C VAL A 14 14.81 -23.14 30.07
N ALA A 15 16.09 -22.78 29.98
CA ALA A 15 16.55 -21.72 29.07
C ALA A 15 16.31 -22.06 27.60
N ALA A 16 16.56 -23.31 27.16
CA ALA A 16 16.31 -23.74 25.79
C ALA A 16 14.82 -23.75 25.43
N VAL A 17 13.94 -24.16 26.34
CA VAL A 17 12.47 -24.13 26.15
C VAL A 17 11.95 -22.68 26.07
N VAL A 18 12.44 -21.78 26.93
CA VAL A 18 12.12 -20.34 26.86
C VAL A 18 12.61 -19.75 25.53
N THR A 19 13.82 -20.10 25.08
CA THR A 19 14.36 -19.62 23.79
C THR A 19 13.55 -20.14 22.59
N LEU A 20 13.06 -21.39 22.64
CA LEU A 20 12.17 -21.93 21.61
C LEU A 20 10.77 -21.29 21.60
N MET A 21 10.26 -20.82 22.75
CA MET A 21 8.99 -20.09 22.84
C MET A 21 9.06 -18.68 22.24
N PHE A 22 10.27 -18.15 22.01
CA PHE A 22 10.52 -16.83 21.40
C PHE A 22 11.18 -16.92 20.02
N ILE A 23 10.99 -18.02 19.28
CA ILE A 23 11.27 -17.97 17.83
C ILE A 23 10.10 -17.20 17.21
N PRO A 24 10.29 -15.95 16.72
CA PRO A 24 9.24 -15.29 15.97
C PRO A 24 8.92 -16.16 14.77
N LYS A 25 7.68 -16.65 14.69
CA LYS A 25 7.19 -17.30 13.49
C LYS A 25 7.38 -16.31 12.35
N PRO A 26 8.02 -16.68 11.23
CA PRO A 26 8.13 -15.76 10.11
C PRO A 26 6.71 -15.37 9.70
N GLU A 27 6.36 -14.10 9.91
CA GLU A 27 5.09 -13.57 9.45
C GLU A 27 5.09 -13.66 7.93
N GLN A 28 4.13 -14.41 7.39
CA GLN A 28 4.00 -14.55 5.95
C GLN A 28 3.61 -13.18 5.40
N GLU A 29 4.53 -12.57 4.64
CA GLU A 29 4.33 -11.23 4.06
C GLU A 29 3.05 -11.21 3.21
N LEU A 30 2.12 -10.31 3.53
CA LEU A 30 0.89 -10.14 2.77
C LEU A 30 1.18 -9.24 1.56
N ILE A 31 1.25 -9.83 0.37
CA ILE A 31 1.57 -9.12 -0.86
C ILE A 31 0.37 -9.13 -1.79
N TYR A 32 -0.11 -7.94 -2.16
CA TYR A 32 -0.98 -7.77 -3.32
C TYR A 32 -0.14 -7.76 -4.59
N THR A 33 -0.51 -8.57 -5.59
CA THR A 33 0.16 -8.59 -6.90
C THR A 33 -0.82 -8.19 -7.99
N ASN A 34 -0.53 -7.11 -8.70
CA ASN A 34 -1.25 -6.73 -9.90
C ASN A 34 -0.41 -7.09 -11.13
N LYS A 35 -0.75 -8.21 -11.78
CA LYS A 35 -0.06 -8.68 -12.99
C LYS A 35 -0.41 -7.89 -14.24
N GLU A 36 -1.57 -7.23 -14.26
CA GLU A 36 -2.04 -6.45 -15.40
C GLU A 36 -1.15 -5.22 -15.63
N TYR A 37 -0.88 -4.46 -14.56
CA TYR A 37 -0.05 -3.27 -14.63
C TYR A 37 1.40 -3.50 -14.21
N GLY A 38 1.73 -4.67 -13.65
CA GLY A 38 3.10 -5.06 -13.33
C GLY A 38 3.63 -4.39 -12.07
N PHE A 39 2.95 -4.59 -10.93
CA PHE A 39 3.46 -4.18 -9.63
C PHE A 39 3.02 -5.14 -8.51
N THR A 40 3.73 -5.05 -7.39
CA THR A 40 3.33 -5.63 -6.11
C THR A 40 3.19 -4.53 -5.06
N PHE A 41 2.39 -4.79 -4.03
CA PHE A 41 2.18 -3.88 -2.92
C PHE A 41 2.18 -4.67 -1.61
N ARG A 42 3.12 -4.35 -0.71
CA ARG A 42 3.20 -4.96 0.61
C ARG A 42 2.12 -4.39 1.52
N LEU A 43 1.39 -5.26 2.19
CA LEU A 43 0.35 -4.92 3.16
C LEU A 43 0.71 -5.50 4.54
N PRO A 44 0.34 -4.82 5.63
CA PRO A 44 0.45 -5.41 6.95
C PRO A 44 -0.63 -6.47 7.19
N GLU A 45 -0.42 -7.33 8.18
CA GLU A 45 -1.33 -8.43 8.51
C GLU A 45 -2.77 -7.97 8.79
N SER A 46 -2.95 -6.75 9.33
CA SER A 46 -4.26 -6.12 9.58
C SER A 46 -5.13 -6.00 8.33
N TRP A 47 -4.52 -6.02 7.14
CA TRP A 47 -5.19 -5.94 5.84
C TRP A 47 -5.55 -7.32 5.26
N ARG A 48 -5.28 -8.43 5.96
CA ARG A 48 -5.67 -9.76 5.48
C ARG A 48 -7.18 -9.82 5.23
N GLY A 49 -7.55 -10.22 4.02
CA GLY A 49 -8.94 -10.18 3.56
C GLY A 49 -9.35 -8.86 2.88
N TYR A 50 -8.39 -8.02 2.49
CA TYR A 50 -8.66 -6.83 1.66
C TYR A 50 -9.41 -7.19 0.37
N ALA A 51 -10.14 -6.23 -0.17
CA ALA A 51 -10.75 -6.32 -1.50
C ALA A 51 -10.06 -5.34 -2.47
N ILE A 52 -10.19 -5.61 -3.77
CA ILE A 52 -9.72 -4.70 -4.83
C ILE A 52 -10.91 -4.10 -5.54
N ILE A 53 -10.89 -2.78 -5.66
CA ILE A 53 -12.00 -2.01 -6.23
C ILE A 53 -11.42 -1.11 -7.30
N THR A 54 -11.95 -1.24 -8.50
CA THR A 54 -11.44 -0.55 -9.68
C THR A 54 -12.42 0.52 -10.12
N SER A 55 -11.89 1.71 -10.36
CA SER A 55 -12.59 2.83 -10.98
C SER A 55 -11.64 3.54 -11.95
N ARG A 56 -11.94 4.79 -12.30
CA ARG A 56 -11.07 5.62 -13.14
C ARG A 56 -10.82 6.97 -12.48
N TRP A 57 -9.65 7.53 -12.75
CA TRP A 57 -9.41 8.96 -12.58
C TRP A 57 -9.71 9.68 -13.90
N GLU A 58 -10.05 10.96 -13.80
CA GLU A 58 -10.41 11.83 -14.92
C GLU A 58 -9.56 13.10 -14.85
N GLY A 59 -9.02 13.51 -16.00
CA GLY A 59 -8.18 14.69 -16.16
C GLY A 59 -8.82 15.73 -17.07
N SER A 60 -8.71 17.00 -16.70
CA SER A 60 -9.28 18.13 -17.43
C SER A 60 -8.21 19.15 -17.82
N PRO A 61 -8.39 19.92 -18.90
CA PRO A 61 -7.43 20.95 -19.30
C PRO A 61 -7.46 22.11 -18.30
N VAL A 62 -6.38 22.87 -18.21
CA VAL A 62 -6.34 24.06 -17.35
C VAL A 62 -7.39 25.07 -17.81
N GLY A 63 -8.29 25.46 -16.89
CA GLY A 63 -9.38 26.41 -17.18
C GLY A 63 -10.61 25.82 -17.88
N GLY A 64 -10.64 24.50 -18.11
CA GLY A 64 -11.80 23.78 -18.64
C GLY A 64 -12.25 22.64 -17.73
N SER A 65 -13.45 22.11 -18.00
CA SER A 65 -14.05 21.00 -17.24
C SER A 65 -14.33 19.75 -18.08
N GLU A 66 -14.03 19.79 -19.37
CA GLU A 66 -14.12 18.63 -20.24
C GLU A 66 -13.05 17.60 -19.87
N ILE A 67 -13.40 16.33 -19.96
CA ILE A 67 -12.48 15.24 -19.66
C ILE A 67 -11.65 14.98 -20.92
N VAL A 68 -10.34 15.21 -20.82
CA VAL A 68 -9.37 15.01 -21.91
C VAL A 68 -8.50 13.78 -21.69
N GLU A 69 -8.37 13.33 -20.44
CA GLU A 69 -7.57 12.18 -20.06
C GLU A 69 -8.30 11.32 -19.04
N THR A 70 -8.06 10.01 -19.08
CA THR A 70 -8.56 9.07 -18.06
C THR A 70 -7.56 7.95 -17.84
N GLY A 71 -7.63 7.30 -16.68
CA GLY A 71 -6.87 6.08 -16.43
C GLY A 71 -7.34 5.31 -15.20
N PRO A 72 -6.78 4.11 -14.97
CA PRO A 72 -7.21 3.24 -13.90
C PRO A 72 -6.94 3.84 -12.52
N LEU A 73 -7.93 3.71 -11.62
CA LEU A 73 -7.77 3.95 -10.19
C LEU A 73 -8.08 2.65 -9.44
N ILE A 74 -7.05 2.09 -8.82
CA ILE A 74 -7.14 0.87 -8.02
C ILE A 74 -7.24 1.28 -6.55
N SER A 75 -8.26 0.81 -5.83
CA SER A 75 -8.39 0.99 -4.39
C SER A 75 -8.25 -0.35 -3.70
N ILE A 76 -7.21 -0.49 -2.87
CA ILE A 76 -7.10 -1.62 -1.93
C ILE A 76 -8.01 -1.26 -0.75
N ARG A 77 -9.10 -1.99 -0.63
CA ARG A 77 -10.18 -1.78 0.35
C ARG A 77 -9.86 -2.50 1.63
N HIS A 78 -9.87 -1.76 2.74
CA HIS A 78 -9.62 -2.38 4.04
C HIS A 78 -10.72 -3.42 4.38
N PRO A 79 -10.39 -4.61 4.94
CA PRO A 79 -11.38 -5.66 5.27
C PRO A 79 -12.49 -5.22 6.24
N ARG A 80 -12.23 -4.20 7.08
CA ARG A 80 -13.21 -3.62 8.01
C ARG A 80 -14.01 -2.44 7.45
N TRP A 81 -13.84 -2.11 6.18
CA TRP A 81 -14.61 -1.03 5.55
C TRP A 81 -16.10 -1.39 5.49
N SER A 82 -16.97 -0.42 5.75
CA SER A 82 -18.42 -0.52 5.50
C SER A 82 -18.99 0.83 5.10
N SER A 83 -20.18 0.86 4.48
CA SER A 83 -20.85 2.11 4.11
C SER A 83 -21.17 3.01 5.31
N ASN A 84 -21.45 2.41 6.47
CA ASN A 84 -21.81 3.13 7.69
C ASN A 84 -20.57 3.58 8.48
N ARG A 85 -19.42 2.97 8.20
CA ARG A 85 -18.17 3.24 8.88
C ARG A 85 -17.02 3.13 7.86
N PRO A 86 -16.91 4.13 6.97
CA PRO A 86 -15.92 4.11 5.91
C PRO A 86 -14.52 4.21 6.53
N ARG A 87 -13.63 3.33 6.06
CA ARG A 87 -12.21 3.33 6.41
C ARG A 87 -11.39 3.84 5.22
N GLN A 88 -10.21 4.40 5.45
CA GLN A 88 -9.32 4.81 4.37
C GLN A 88 -8.92 3.59 3.52
N ASP A 89 -9.24 3.64 2.22
CA ASP A 89 -8.67 2.74 1.23
C ASP A 89 -7.25 3.20 0.88
N ILE A 90 -6.43 2.31 0.28
CA ILE A 90 -5.16 2.68 -0.34
C ILE A 90 -5.40 2.86 -1.85
N PRO A 91 -5.52 4.10 -2.35
CA PRO A 91 -5.67 4.36 -3.77
C PRO A 91 -4.33 4.37 -4.50
N ILE A 92 -4.32 3.77 -5.70
CA ILE A 92 -3.19 3.73 -6.63
C ILE A 92 -3.73 4.12 -8.00
N MET A 93 -3.35 5.29 -8.47
CA MET A 93 -3.58 5.74 -9.83
C MET A 93 -2.53 5.13 -10.73
N VAL A 94 -2.97 4.63 -11.89
CA VAL A 94 -2.09 4.12 -12.92
C VAL A 94 -2.09 5.10 -14.08
N PHE A 95 -0.89 5.53 -14.48
CA PHE A 95 -0.65 6.39 -15.63
C PHE A 95 0.21 5.66 -16.64
N THR A 96 0.00 5.89 -17.93
CA THR A 96 1.08 5.66 -18.90
C THR A 96 2.21 6.67 -18.68
N THR A 97 3.42 6.37 -19.16
CA THR A 97 4.54 7.33 -19.09
C THR A 97 4.20 8.66 -19.77
N THR A 98 3.54 8.61 -20.93
CA THR A 98 3.08 9.82 -21.66
C THR A 98 2.06 10.63 -20.87
N GLN A 99 1.08 9.99 -20.24
CA GLN A 99 0.11 10.69 -19.39
C GLN A 99 0.78 11.33 -18.17
N TRP A 100 1.74 10.64 -17.57
CA TRP A 100 2.50 11.19 -16.45
C TRP A 100 3.31 12.43 -16.86
N GLU A 101 4.02 12.38 -17.98
CA GLU A 101 4.77 13.51 -18.52
C GLU A 101 3.87 14.71 -18.85
N ALA A 102 2.73 14.47 -19.50
CA ALA A 102 1.75 15.52 -19.78
C ALA A 102 1.18 16.15 -18.51
N LEU A 103 0.93 15.36 -17.46
CA LEU A 103 0.52 15.85 -16.15
C LEU A 103 1.61 16.72 -15.49
N GLN A 104 2.88 16.30 -15.56
CA GLN A 104 4.00 17.09 -15.02
C GLN A 104 4.24 18.40 -15.79
N GLN A 105 3.85 18.44 -17.07
CA GLN A 105 3.91 19.63 -17.92
C GLN A 105 2.65 20.50 -17.81
N GLU A 106 1.77 20.22 -16.85
CA GLU A 106 0.51 20.96 -16.62
C GLU A 106 -0.42 21.03 -17.85
N GLN A 107 -0.29 20.07 -18.77
CA GLN A 107 -1.17 20.00 -19.95
C GLN A 107 -2.62 19.66 -19.56
N PHE A 108 -2.78 18.93 -18.45
CA PHE A 108 -4.05 18.68 -17.79
C PHE A 108 -3.85 18.58 -16.28
N HIS A 109 -4.94 18.57 -15.52
CA HIS A 109 -4.95 18.45 -14.07
C HIS A 109 -5.99 17.42 -13.63
N ILE A 110 -5.80 16.86 -12.42
CA ILE A 110 -6.71 15.88 -11.83
C ILE A 110 -7.27 16.41 -10.53
N GLY A 111 -8.60 16.61 -10.52
CA GLY A 111 -9.30 17.24 -9.41
C GLY A 111 -8.88 18.70 -9.18
N ALA A 112 -9.51 19.35 -8.20
CA ALA A 112 -9.29 20.78 -7.94
C ALA A 112 -8.12 21.06 -6.96
N ALA A 113 -7.29 20.07 -6.65
CA ALA A 113 -6.22 20.26 -5.66
C ALA A 113 -5.06 21.09 -6.25
N PRO A 114 -4.45 21.99 -5.47
CA PRO A 114 -3.29 22.79 -5.92
C PRO A 114 -1.98 21.98 -5.99
N ILE A 115 -2.06 20.68 -5.72
CA ILE A 115 -0.93 19.74 -5.76
C ILE A 115 -1.36 18.52 -6.56
N GLY A 116 -0.43 17.95 -7.32
CA GLY A 116 -0.68 16.77 -8.13
C GLY A 116 -0.56 15.46 -7.34
N PRO A 117 -0.92 14.32 -7.99
CA PRO A 117 -0.58 12.99 -7.51
C PRO A 117 0.93 12.83 -7.23
N ARG A 118 1.29 12.00 -6.26
CA ARG A 118 2.67 11.71 -5.89
C ARG A 118 3.07 10.33 -6.38
N GLU A 119 4.19 10.22 -7.07
CA GLU A 119 4.71 8.92 -7.53
C GLU A 119 5.02 7.97 -6.36
N LEU A 120 4.62 6.71 -6.53
CA LEU A 120 4.92 5.57 -5.65
C LEU A 120 5.96 4.62 -6.27
N GLY A 121 6.05 4.60 -7.60
CA GLY A 121 7.01 3.82 -8.37
C GLY A 121 6.61 3.75 -9.84
N ARG A 122 7.46 3.15 -10.68
CA ARG A 122 7.19 3.00 -12.11
C ARG A 122 7.85 1.75 -12.69
N ASN A 123 7.29 1.24 -13.79
CA ASN A 123 7.94 0.27 -14.66
C ASN A 123 8.07 0.87 -16.08
N GLN A 124 8.42 0.04 -17.08
CA GLN A 124 8.65 0.51 -18.45
C GLN A 124 7.41 1.12 -19.13
N ARG A 125 6.20 0.79 -18.66
CA ARG A 125 4.94 1.21 -19.29
C ARG A 125 4.12 2.16 -18.43
N TYR A 126 4.22 2.04 -17.12
CA TYR A 126 3.32 2.71 -16.19
C TYR A 126 4.04 3.44 -15.06
N VAL A 127 3.45 4.56 -14.64
CA VAL A 127 3.75 5.24 -13.38
C VAL A 127 2.59 5.00 -12.42
N PHE A 128 2.92 4.57 -11.21
CA PHE A 128 1.97 4.35 -10.12
C PHE A 128 2.04 5.54 -9.19
N ALA A 129 0.90 6.17 -8.90
CA ALA A 129 0.88 7.35 -8.06
C ALA A 129 -0.26 7.32 -7.04
N LEU A 130 -0.03 8.02 -5.94
CA LEU A 130 -1.00 8.30 -4.90
C LEU A 130 -1.76 9.58 -5.26
N PRO A 131 -3.11 9.59 -5.25
CA PRO A 131 -3.88 10.81 -5.47
C PRO A 131 -3.47 11.94 -4.51
N ALA A 132 -3.56 13.17 -5.01
CA ALA A 132 -3.44 14.35 -4.17
C ALA A 132 -4.50 14.30 -3.06
N ARG A 133 -4.10 14.62 -1.82
CA ARG A 133 -5.03 14.77 -0.69
C ARG A 133 -5.93 13.54 -0.45
N TYR A 134 -5.45 12.34 -0.78
CA TYR A 134 -6.21 11.08 -0.70
C TYR A 134 -6.81 10.77 0.68
N ASN A 135 -6.26 11.39 1.74
CA ASN A 135 -6.66 11.26 3.15
C ASN A 135 -7.22 12.55 3.77
N PHE A 136 -7.53 13.58 2.97
CA PHE A 136 -7.92 14.91 3.49
C PHE A 136 -9.26 14.92 4.25
N ALA A 137 -10.11 13.91 4.03
CA ALA A 137 -11.34 13.72 4.81
C ALA A 137 -11.09 13.07 6.19
N PHE A 138 -9.84 12.70 6.51
CA PHE A 138 -9.45 12.00 7.72
C PHE A 138 -10.36 10.81 8.10
N PRO A 139 -10.70 9.91 7.14
CA PRO A 139 -11.54 8.76 7.46
C PRO A 139 -10.81 7.81 8.41
N GLU A 140 -11.55 6.95 9.10
CA GLU A 140 -10.96 6.00 10.04
C GLU A 140 -9.79 5.24 9.40
N GLY A 141 -8.66 5.12 10.12
CA GLY A 141 -7.48 4.41 9.64
C GLY A 141 -6.61 5.14 8.63
N TYR A 142 -6.81 6.44 8.40
CA TYR A 142 -5.94 7.20 7.49
C TYR A 142 -4.48 7.23 7.96
N GLU A 143 -4.21 7.27 9.27
CA GLU A 143 -2.85 7.26 9.81
C GLU A 143 -2.13 5.93 9.53
N GLU A 144 -2.85 4.80 9.59
CA GLU A 144 -2.29 3.49 9.21
C GLU A 144 -1.93 3.47 7.73
N VAL A 145 -2.77 4.06 6.87
CA VAL A 145 -2.47 4.17 5.44
C VAL A 145 -1.27 5.06 5.18
N GLU A 146 -1.13 6.19 5.90
CA GLU A 146 0.07 7.03 5.81
C GLU A 146 1.34 6.24 6.16
N GLN A 147 1.32 5.51 7.27
CA GLN A 147 2.45 4.67 7.69
C GLN A 147 2.79 3.58 6.66
N ILE A 148 1.77 2.94 6.07
CA ILE A 148 1.96 1.95 5.00
C ILE A 148 2.65 2.60 3.80
N ILE A 149 2.17 3.76 3.35
CA ILE A 149 2.70 4.46 2.19
C ILE A 149 4.15 4.95 2.44
N GLU A 150 4.44 5.47 3.63
CA GLU A 150 5.78 5.91 4.04
C GLU A 150 6.81 4.75 4.05
N SER A 151 6.35 3.51 4.22
CA SER A 151 7.19 2.31 4.17
C SER A 151 7.65 1.90 2.76
N ASN A 152 7.29 2.68 1.73
CA ASN A 152 7.53 2.39 0.31
C ASN A 152 7.08 0.97 -0.08
N PRO A 153 5.77 0.69 0.00
CA PRO A 153 5.22 -0.67 -0.08
C PRO A 153 5.11 -1.17 -1.53
N LEU A 154 5.09 -0.27 -2.51
CA LEU A 154 4.94 -0.61 -3.92
C LEU A 154 6.30 -1.01 -4.52
N ARG A 155 6.34 -2.16 -5.21
CA ARG A 155 7.48 -2.58 -6.02
C ARG A 155 7.02 -2.87 -7.46
N PRO A 156 7.59 -2.20 -8.47
CA PRO A 156 7.30 -2.55 -9.86
C PRO A 156 7.79 -3.97 -10.16
N LEU A 157 7.09 -4.64 -11.07
CA LEU A 157 7.56 -5.86 -11.71
C LEU A 157 8.25 -5.50 -13.03
N ASP A 158 9.32 -6.21 -13.35
CA ASP A 158 10.11 -6.02 -14.58
C ASP A 158 9.32 -6.42 -15.85
#